data_AF-A0A2N4XXR3-F1
#
_entry.id   AF-A0A2N4XXR3-F1
#
_cell.length_a   1.000
_cell.length_b   1.000
_cell.length_c   1.000
_cell.angle_alpha   90.00
_cell.angle_beta   90.00
_cell.angle_gamma   90.00
#
_symmetry.space_group_name_H-M   'P 1'
#
loop_
_entity.id
_entity.type
_entity.pdbx_description
1 polymer ?
#
loop_
_entity_poly.entity_id
_entity_poly.type
_entity_poly.pdbx_seq_one_letter_code
_entity_poly.pdbx_strand_id
1 'polypeptide(L)'
;MIDFDEDQKLARKLQQIHNEMDRLEALDEVLMKKAYRDPDAAQDLMMAYRDENGDDGLFAALRANPDFFGAYPEEKARFDDAYMARKELPVVYAQYRRLRDEADVIQAQRNRFERERDEPRR
;
A
#
# COMPACT_ATOMS: atom_id res chain seq x y z
N MET A 1 -34.54 2.06 8.96
CA MET A 1 -34.04 0.84 8.29
C MET A 1 -32.88 1.11 7.33
N ILE A 2 -32.61 2.37 6.97
CA ILE A 2 -31.53 2.79 6.03
C ILE A 2 -30.13 2.30 6.47
N ASP A 3 -29.92 2.18 7.78
CA ASP A 3 -28.61 1.97 8.37
C ASP A 3 -28.01 0.56 8.16
N PHE A 4 -28.84 -0.50 8.04
CA PHE A 4 -28.36 -1.89 7.91
C PHE A 4 -27.86 -2.22 6.51
N ASP A 5 -28.58 -1.79 5.48
CA ASP A 5 -28.20 -2.04 4.10
C ASP A 5 -26.96 -1.24 3.69
N GLU A 6 -26.78 -0.04 4.25
CA GLU A 6 -25.58 0.78 4.04
C GLU A 6 -24.35 0.16 4.73
N ASP A 7 -24.48 -0.30 5.97
CA ASP A 7 -23.40 -1.02 6.66
C ASP A 7 -23.00 -2.30 5.92
N GLN A 8 -23.96 -3.09 5.41
CA GLN A 8 -23.62 -4.26 4.58
C GLN A 8 -22.88 -3.90 3.29
N LYS A 9 -23.24 -2.80 2.63
CA LYS A 9 -22.53 -2.31 1.43
C LYS A 9 -21.11 -1.88 1.77
N LEU A 10 -20.93 -1.14 2.87
CA LEU A 10 -19.62 -0.73 3.37
C LEU A 10 -18.75 -1.93 3.75
N ALA A 11 -19.31 -2.95 4.40
CA ALA A 11 -18.61 -4.19 4.73
C ALA A 11 -18.10 -4.93 3.47
N ARG A 12 -18.95 -5.05 2.44
CA ARG A 12 -18.54 -5.66 1.16
C ARG A 12 -17.46 -4.85 0.46
N LYS A 13 -17.57 -3.52 0.48
CA LYS A 13 -16.58 -2.62 -0.10
C LYS A 13 -15.24 -2.73 0.64
N LEU A 14 -15.25 -2.77 1.97
CA LEU A 14 -14.06 -2.97 2.78
C LEU A 14 -13.37 -4.31 2.46
N GLN A 15 -14.14 -5.39 2.32
CA GLN A 15 -13.59 -6.68 1.90
C GLN A 15 -12.94 -6.62 0.51
N GLN A 16 -13.56 -5.91 -0.44
CA GLN A 16 -13.00 -5.72 -1.78
C GLN A 16 -11.69 -4.92 -1.73
N ILE A 17 -11.63 -3.89 -0.90
CA ILE A 17 -10.42 -3.07 -0.71
C ILE A 17 -9.30 -3.93 -0.11
N HIS A 18 -9.56 -4.71 0.94
CA HIS A 18 -8.55 -5.60 1.53
C HIS A 18 -8.03 -6.62 0.51
N ASN A 19 -8.92 -7.26 -0.25
CA ASN A 19 -8.50 -8.20 -1.30
C ASN A 19 -7.61 -7.54 -2.37
N GLU A 20 -7.84 -6.25 -2.67
CA GLU A 20 -7.02 -5.52 -3.63
C GLU A 20 -5.69 -5.07 -3.01
N MET A 21 -5.68 -4.68 -1.74
CA MET A 21 -4.45 -4.40 -0.99
C MET A 21 -3.54 -5.64 -0.93
N ASP A 22 -4.09 -6.82 -0.63
CA ASP A 22 -3.33 -8.08 -0.62
C ASP A 22 -2.69 -8.38 -1.99
N ARG A 23 -3.39 -8.05 -3.09
CA ARG A 23 -2.85 -8.20 -4.45
C ARG A 23 -1.72 -7.22 -4.74
N LEU A 24 -1.85 -5.98 -4.27
CA LEU A 24 -0.80 -4.97 -4.42
C LEU A 24 0.43 -5.33 -3.59
N GLU A 25 0.27 -5.87 -2.38
CA GLU A 25 1.40 -6.39 -1.58
C GLU A 25 2.13 -7.52 -2.31
N ALA A 26 1.38 -8.50 -2.85
CA ALA A 26 1.98 -9.57 -3.64
C ALA A 26 2.69 -9.06 -4.91
N LEU A 27 2.14 -8.02 -5.56
CA LEU A 27 2.77 -7.39 -6.71
C LEU A 27 4.04 -6.64 -6.31
N ASP A 28 4.01 -5.90 -5.20
CA ASP A 28 5.16 -5.17 -4.65
C ASP A 28 6.32 -6.13 -4.37
N GLU A 29 6.06 -7.28 -3.73
CA GLU A 29 7.09 -8.32 -3.51
C GLU A 29 7.73 -8.81 -4.81
N VAL A 30 6.92 -9.01 -5.86
CA VAL A 30 7.40 -9.45 -7.18
C VAL A 30 8.26 -8.35 -7.83
N LEU A 31 7.85 -7.09 -7.70
CA LEU A 31 8.59 -5.95 -8.22
C LEU A 31 9.91 -5.75 -7.46
N MET A 32 9.92 -5.88 -6.14
CA MET A 32 11.12 -5.81 -5.31
C MET A 32 12.17 -6.83 -5.75
N LYS A 33 11.77 -8.09 -5.94
CA LYS A 33 12.63 -9.18 -6.43
C LYS A 33 13.19 -8.94 -7.83
N LYS A 34 12.53 -8.12 -8.65
CA LYS A 34 13.02 -7.70 -9.97
C LYS A 34 13.90 -6.47 -9.88
N ALA A 35 13.54 -5.51 -9.04
CA ALA A 35 14.15 -4.19 -8.94
C ALA A 35 15.53 -4.21 -8.30
N TYR A 36 15.77 -5.12 -7.35
CA TYR A 36 16.96 -5.11 -6.51
C TYR A 36 17.73 -6.42 -6.57
N ARG A 37 19.06 -6.33 -6.47
CA ARG A 37 19.94 -7.49 -6.30
C ARG A 37 19.64 -8.23 -4.99
N ASP A 38 19.40 -7.47 -3.93
CA ASP A 38 19.06 -7.94 -2.60
C ASP A 38 17.73 -7.28 -2.18
N PRO A 39 16.58 -7.93 -2.43
CA PRO A 39 15.27 -7.34 -2.17
C PRO A 39 14.99 -7.19 -0.67
N ASP A 40 15.48 -8.10 0.16
CA ASP A 40 15.26 -8.08 1.61
C ASP A 40 16.01 -6.90 2.23
N ALA A 41 17.29 -6.71 1.88
CA ALA A 41 18.07 -5.56 2.34
C ALA A 41 17.48 -4.23 1.83
N ALA A 42 16.94 -4.20 0.60
CA ALA A 42 16.26 -3.02 0.08
C ALA A 42 14.98 -2.69 0.86
N GLN A 43 14.19 -3.72 1.19
CA GLN A 43 12.98 -3.56 1.99
C GLN A 43 13.29 -3.05 3.40
N ASP A 44 14.31 -3.59 4.06
CA ASP A 44 14.75 -3.12 5.38
C ASP A 44 15.15 -1.64 5.34
N LEU A 45 15.90 -1.22 4.31
CA LEU A 45 16.26 0.19 4.11
C LEU A 45 15.02 1.07 3.85
N MET A 46 14.06 0.60 3.07
CA MET A 46 12.81 1.34 2.81
C MET A 46 11.97 1.48 4.08
N MET A 47 11.87 0.42 4.89
CA MET A 47 11.16 0.44 6.17
C MET A 47 11.82 1.40 7.15
N ALA A 48 13.15 1.32 7.32
CA ALA A 48 13.89 2.25 8.16
C ALA A 48 13.72 3.70 7.70
N TYR A 49 13.81 3.95 6.38
CA TYR A 49 13.63 5.29 5.82
C TYR A 49 12.21 5.82 6.06
N ARG A 50 11.19 4.98 5.90
CA ARG A 50 9.79 5.32 6.18
C ARG A 50 9.58 5.64 7.65
N ASP A 51 10.16 4.87 8.55
CA ASP A 51 10.00 5.10 9.99
C ASP A 51 10.63 6.43 10.43
N GLU A 52 11.70 6.88 9.75
CA GLU A 52 12.36 8.17 9.98
C GLU A 52 11.70 9.36 9.26
N ASN A 53 11.22 9.18 8.03
CA ASN A 53 10.80 10.27 7.13
C ASN A 53 9.29 10.26 6.78
N GLY A 54 8.57 9.25 7.26
CA GLY A 54 7.16 9.00 6.92
C GLY A 54 6.93 8.41 5.53
N ASP A 55 5.68 8.02 5.28
CA ASP A 55 5.20 7.47 4.00
C ASP A 55 5.46 8.42 2.81
N ASP A 56 5.25 9.73 3.01
CA ASP A 56 5.48 10.75 1.98
C ASP A 56 6.97 10.88 1.62
N GLY A 57 7.85 10.77 2.62
CA GLY A 57 9.30 10.78 2.42
C GLY A 57 9.75 9.58 1.60
N LEU A 58 9.32 8.37 1.98
CA LEU A 58 9.62 7.14 1.23
C LEU A 58 9.14 7.26 -0.23
N PHE A 59 7.91 7.72 -0.45
CA PHE A 59 7.37 7.87 -1.80
C PHE A 59 8.18 8.85 -2.67
N ALA A 60 8.59 9.99 -2.10
CA ALA A 60 9.43 10.96 -2.79
C ALA A 60 10.81 10.36 -3.12
N ALA A 61 11.41 9.63 -2.18
CA ALA A 61 12.71 8.98 -2.36
C ALA A 61 12.67 7.90 -3.46
N LEU A 62 11.64 7.05 -3.50
CA LEU A 62 11.46 6.03 -4.54
C LEU A 62 11.37 6.64 -5.94
N ARG A 63 10.78 7.83 -6.08
CA ARG A 63 10.73 8.54 -7.37
C ARG A 63 12.02 9.24 -7.74
N ALA A 64 12.68 9.87 -6.78
CA ALA A 64 13.83 10.74 -7.04
C ALA A 64 15.14 9.97 -7.12
N ASN A 65 15.32 8.95 -6.28
CA ASN A 65 16.56 8.20 -6.17
C ASN A 65 16.30 6.73 -5.74
N PRO A 66 15.71 5.90 -6.60
CA PRO A 66 15.41 4.50 -6.28
C PRO A 66 16.66 3.65 -5.99
N ASP A 67 17.83 4.11 -6.45
CA ASP A 67 19.13 3.45 -6.24
C ASP A 67 19.62 3.56 -4.79
N PHE A 68 19.09 4.53 -4.03
CA PHE A 68 19.37 4.68 -2.60
C PHE A 68 19.05 3.40 -1.81
N PHE A 69 18.01 2.69 -2.21
CA PHE A 69 17.54 1.48 -1.53
C PHE A 69 18.27 0.21 -1.98
N GLY A 70 19.12 0.28 -3.02
CA GLY A 70 19.92 -0.87 -3.40
C GLY A 70 20.33 -0.91 -4.87
N ALA A 71 21.32 -1.76 -5.16
CA ALA A 71 21.84 -1.96 -6.51
C ALA A 71 20.88 -2.75 -7.40
N TYR A 72 20.96 -2.49 -8.71
CA TYR A 72 20.32 -3.33 -9.73
C TYR A 72 20.85 -4.77 -9.67
N PRO A 73 20.08 -5.76 -10.14
CA PRO A 73 20.61 -7.09 -10.44
C PRO A 73 21.83 -7.00 -11.38
N GLU A 74 22.84 -7.83 -11.15
CA GLU A 74 24.12 -7.78 -11.91
C GLU A 74 24.00 -8.29 -13.34
N GLU A 75 22.95 -9.07 -13.62
CA GLU A 75 22.67 -9.63 -14.94
C GLU A 75 22.21 -8.53 -15.92
N LYS A 76 23.06 -8.19 -16.90
CA LYS A 76 22.75 -7.19 -17.93
C LYS A 76 21.42 -7.44 -18.66
N ALA A 77 21.05 -8.71 -18.87
CA ALA A 77 19.80 -9.09 -19.53
C ALA A 77 18.53 -8.71 -18.71
N ARG A 78 18.68 -8.44 -17.42
CA ARG A 78 17.57 -8.13 -16.49
C ARG A 78 17.50 -6.65 -16.12
N PHE A 79 18.39 -5.83 -16.68
CA PHE A 79 18.45 -4.41 -16.36
C PHE A 79 17.16 -3.67 -16.72
N ASP A 80 16.62 -3.90 -17.93
CA ASP A 80 15.39 -3.25 -18.38
C ASP A 80 14.19 -3.62 -17.49
N ASP A 81 14.08 -4.90 -17.10
CA ASP A 81 13.05 -5.38 -16.19
C ASP A 81 13.18 -4.74 -14.80
N ALA A 82 14.40 -4.66 -14.27
CA ALA A 82 14.67 -4.05 -12.99
C ALA A 82 14.42 -2.54 -13.00
N TYR A 83 14.76 -1.87 -14.10
CA TYR A 83 14.50 -0.45 -14.32
C TYR A 83 13.00 -0.16 -14.37
N MET A 84 12.23 -0.97 -15.12
CA MET A 84 10.78 -0.85 -15.17
C MET A 84 10.14 -1.17 -13.81
N ALA A 85 10.64 -2.19 -13.11
CA ALA A 85 10.14 -2.53 -11.77
C ALA A 85 10.32 -1.37 -10.78
N ARG A 86 11.47 -0.70 -10.78
CA ARG A 86 11.70 0.48 -9.92
C ARG A 86 10.78 1.65 -10.22
N LYS A 87 10.35 1.82 -11.47
CA LYS A 87 9.36 2.85 -11.83
C LYS A 87 7.96 2.48 -11.35
N GLU A 88 7.66 1.19 -11.30
CA GLU A 88 6.35 0.68 -10.91
C GLU A 88 6.15 0.62 -9.40
N LEU A 89 7.21 0.33 -8.61
CA LEU A 89 7.16 0.32 -7.13
C LEU A 89 6.47 1.56 -6.52
N PRO A 90 6.83 2.81 -6.85
CA PRO A 90 6.14 3.97 -6.29
C PRO A 90 4.68 4.06 -6.75
N VAL A 91 4.33 3.55 -7.94
CA VAL A 91 2.94 3.53 -8.43
C VAL A 91 2.10 2.55 -7.60
N VAL A 92 2.61 1.33 -7.39
CA VAL A 92 1.96 0.30 -6.58
C VAL A 92 1.80 0.76 -5.14
N TYR A 93 2.85 1.32 -4.54
CA TYR A 93 2.81 1.86 -3.18
C TYR A 93 1.78 3.00 -3.04
N ALA A 94 1.69 3.91 -4.01
CA ALA A 94 0.69 4.98 -4.00
C ALA A 94 -0.74 4.45 -4.09
N GLN A 95 -0.98 3.40 -4.90
CA GLN A 95 -2.29 2.75 -4.97
C GLN A 95 -2.65 2.06 -3.65
N TYR A 96 -1.71 1.33 -3.05
CA TYR A 96 -1.90 0.68 -1.76
C TYR A 96 -2.28 1.70 -0.67
N ARG A 97 -1.53 2.80 -0.57
CA ARG A 97 -1.83 3.87 0.39
C ARG A 97 -3.22 4.46 0.19
N ARG A 98 -3.60 4.75 -1.06
CA ARG A 98 -4.94 5.26 -1.36
C ARG A 98 -6.04 4.30 -0.88
N LEU A 99 -5.85 3.01 -1.09
CA LEU A 99 -6.79 1.98 -0.65
C LEU A 99 -6.85 1.86 0.88
N ARG A 100 -5.70 1.94 1.56
CA ARG A 100 -5.63 2.00 3.03
C ARG A 100 -6.40 3.21 3.59
N ASP A 101 -6.15 4.40 3.04
CA ASP A 101 -6.85 5.62 3.46
C ASP A 101 -8.37 5.51 3.21
N GLU A 102 -8.78 4.87 2.11
CA GLU A 102 -10.20 4.59 1.82
C GLU A 102 -10.82 3.57 2.80
N ALA A 103 -10.08 2.52 3.15
CA ALA A 103 -10.48 1.53 4.15
C ALA A 103 -10.69 2.19 5.52
N ASP A 104 -9.79 3.08 5.93
CA ASP A 104 -9.88 3.81 7.20
C ASP A 104 -11.14 4.68 7.26
N VAL A 105 -11.47 5.38 6.17
CA VAL A 105 -12.70 6.19 6.07
C VAL A 105 -13.94 5.30 6.18
N ILE A 106 -13.97 4.16 5.48
CA ILE A 106 -15.09 3.21 5.54
C ILE A 106 -15.23 2.63 6.95
N GLN A 107 -14.14 2.23 7.58
CA GLN A 107 -14.16 1.71 8.94
C GLN A 107 -14.66 2.74 9.95
N ALA A 108 -14.25 4.01 9.81
CA ALA A 108 -14.75 5.09 10.64
C ALA A 108 -16.27 5.33 10.45
N GLN A 109 -16.78 5.22 9.21
CA GLN A 109 -18.21 5.31 8.92
C GLN A 109 -19.00 4.17 9.56
N ARG A 110 -18.49 2.93 9.47
CA ARG A 110 -19.14 1.76 10.08
C ARG A 110 -19.19 1.85 11.60
N ASN A 111 -18.07 2.24 12.22
CA ASN A 111 -18.00 2.48 13.67
C ASN A 111 -19.00 3.58 14.10
N ARG A 112 -19.27 4.57 13.24
CA ARG A 112 -20.28 5.60 13.51
C ARG A 112 -21.69 5.02 13.49
N PHE A 113 -22.04 4.19 12.51
CA PHE A 113 -23.34 3.52 12.45
C PHE A 113 -23.59 2.63 13.66
N GLU A 114 -22.57 1.88 14.11
CA GLU A 114 -22.65 1.08 15.34
C GLU A 114 -22.98 1.94 16.56
N ARG A 115 -22.30 3.08 16.73
CA ARG A 115 -22.59 4.01 17.83
C ARG A 115 -23.99 4.62 17.77
N GLU A 116 -24.45 5.01 16.58
CA GLU A 116 -25.79 5.59 16.39
C GLU A 116 -26.91 4.57 16.63
N ARG A 117 -26.63 3.26 16.49
CA ARG A 117 -27.56 2.18 16.87
C ARG A 117 -27.58 1.90 18.37
N ASP A 118 -26.43 1.98 19.02
CA ASP A 118 -26.26 1.66 20.44
C ASP A 118 -26.62 2.82 21.37
N GLU A 119 -26.72 4.07 20.87
CA GLU A 119 -27.19 5.21 21.65
C GLU A 119 -28.73 5.14 21.86
N PRO A 120 -29.23 4.99 23.10
CA PRO A 120 -30.67 5.06 23.34
C PRO A 120 -31.10 6.51 23.11
N ARG A 121 -31.99 6.70 22.12
CA ARG A 121 -32.65 7.98 21.83
C ARG A 121 -33.16 8.60 23.14
N ARG A 122 -32.44 9.61 23.65
CA ARG A 122 -32.91 10.46 24.75
C ARG A 122 -34.05 11.35 24.28
#